data_AF-A0A3D2J3N4-F1
#
_entry.id   AF-A0A3D2J3N4-F1
#
_cell.length_a   1.000
_cell.length_b   1.000
_cell.length_c   1.000
_cell.angle_alpha   90.00
_cell.angle_beta   90.00
_cell.angle_gamma   90.00
#
_symmetry.space_group_name_H-M   'P 1'
#
loop_
_entity.id
_entity.type
_entity.pdbx_description
1 polymer ?
#
loop_
_entity_poly.entity_id
_entity_poly.type
_entity_poly.pdbx_seq_one_letter_code
_entity_poly.pdbx_strand_id
1 'polypeptide(L)'
;MNEKSNLTSELMGASSKKSSRRSLIKGAAAGAAGIAVAGAAGAFLLPKHNTAHASGGEGPEDSIVSILSIAATAEELAVTFYTHGIANAGKLGISGANLDYLIAAVIEEQIHRDFLVSAGGKPLTGTFSFPKGDDTFESQGTFIATLQQLEEAFIAAYLAAVSEFAQYGQPRLSQIAAQIMGVEAEHRALG
;
A
#
# COMPACT_ATOMS: atom_id res chain seq x y z
N MET A 1 -33.71 23.79 32.73
CA MET A 1 -32.52 22.97 33.10
C MET A 1 -32.87 21.51 32.80
N ASN A 2 -32.69 21.02 31.56
CA ASN A 2 -32.89 19.59 31.22
C ASN A 2 -32.49 19.15 29.80
N GLU A 3 -32.01 20.04 28.93
CA GLU A 3 -31.70 19.67 27.54
C GLU A 3 -30.20 19.32 27.33
N LYS A 4 -29.31 20.03 28.04
CA LYS A 4 -27.85 19.78 27.97
C LYS A 4 -27.41 18.46 28.60
N SER A 5 -28.15 17.91 29.57
CA SER A 5 -27.83 16.63 30.22
C SER A 5 -28.21 15.41 29.38
N ASN A 6 -29.18 15.56 28.47
CA ASN A 6 -29.58 14.50 27.54
C ASN A 6 -28.57 14.34 26.42
N LEU A 7 -28.08 15.46 25.86
CA LEU A 7 -27.07 15.45 24.80
C LEU A 7 -25.74 14.82 25.26
N THR A 8 -25.31 15.10 26.49
CA THR A 8 -24.10 14.47 27.05
C THR A 8 -24.30 12.98 27.32
N SER A 9 -25.51 12.55 27.72
CA SER A 9 -25.83 11.13 27.92
C SER A 9 -25.94 10.36 26.60
N GLU A 10 -26.46 10.96 25.53
CA GLU A 10 -26.50 10.35 24.19
C GLU A 10 -25.10 10.22 23.58
N LEU A 11 -24.25 11.25 23.71
CA LEU A 11 -22.85 11.22 23.27
C LEU A 11 -22.03 10.17 24.04
N MET A 12 -22.24 10.03 25.35
CA MET A 12 -21.60 9.00 26.16
C MET A 12 -22.18 7.60 25.91
N GLY A 13 -23.46 7.50 25.56
CA GLY A 13 -24.13 6.24 25.19
C GLY A 13 -23.65 5.68 23.84
N ALA A 14 -23.44 6.56 22.85
CA ALA A 14 -22.90 6.20 21.54
C ALA A 14 -21.46 5.67 21.61
N SER A 15 -20.66 6.12 22.60
CA SER A 15 -19.30 5.63 22.86
C SER A 15 -19.26 4.24 23.52
N SER A 16 -20.41 3.74 24.03
CA SER A 16 -20.50 2.45 24.73
C SER A 16 -20.93 1.27 23.85
N LYS A 17 -21.36 1.50 22.61
CA LYS A 17 -21.48 0.41 21.63
C LYS A 17 -20.08 -0.03 21.26
N LYS A 18 -19.57 -1.02 21.99
CA LYS A 18 -18.43 -1.85 21.58
C LYS A 18 -18.78 -2.50 20.24
N SER A 19 -18.61 -1.74 19.15
CA SER A 19 -18.36 -2.31 17.85
C SER A 19 -17.11 -3.15 18.02
N SER A 20 -17.34 -4.45 18.19
CA SER A 20 -16.27 -5.42 18.29
C SER A 20 -15.40 -5.22 17.05
N ARG A 21 -14.09 -5.05 17.23
CA ARG A 21 -13.11 -4.96 16.14
C ARG A 21 -13.28 -6.09 15.10
N ARG A 22 -13.89 -7.21 15.53
CA ARG A 22 -14.31 -8.35 14.71
C ARG A 22 -15.37 -8.01 13.64
N SER A 23 -16.23 -7.01 13.85
CA SER A 23 -17.22 -6.53 12.88
C SER A 23 -16.59 -5.66 11.79
N LEU A 24 -15.54 -4.89 12.12
CA LEU A 24 -14.77 -4.11 11.16
C LEU A 24 -13.93 -5.03 10.25
N ILE A 25 -13.34 -6.07 10.84
CA ILE A 25 -12.59 -7.11 10.09
C ILE A 25 -13.49 -7.88 9.12
N LYS A 26 -14.76 -8.16 9.49
CA LYS A 26 -15.74 -8.77 8.58
C LYS A 26 -16.17 -7.86 7.43
N GLY A 27 -16.15 -6.54 7.62
CA GLY A 27 -16.47 -5.56 6.57
C GLY A 27 -15.34 -5.41 5.56
N ALA A 28 -14.08 -5.37 6.01
CA ALA A 28 -12.91 -5.25 5.14
C ALA A 28 -12.68 -6.52 4.28
N ALA A 29 -12.94 -7.71 4.83
CA ALA A 29 -12.78 -8.97 4.10
C ALA A 29 -13.81 -9.17 2.97
N ALA A 30 -14.97 -8.49 3.01
CA ALA A 30 -16.01 -8.62 2.00
C ALA A 30 -15.80 -7.73 0.76
N GLY A 31 -14.92 -6.72 0.84
CA GLY A 31 -14.59 -5.83 -0.28
C GLY A 31 -13.33 -6.19 -1.07
N ALA A 32 -12.46 -7.03 -0.51
CA ALA A 32 -11.12 -7.32 -1.04
C ALA A 32 -10.98 -8.71 -1.68
N ALA A 33 -12.07 -9.35 -2.11
CA ALA A 33 -12.06 -10.72 -2.63
C ALA A 33 -11.45 -10.88 -4.05
N GLY A 34 -10.81 -9.85 -4.60
CA GLY A 34 -10.35 -9.84 -5.99
C GLY A 34 -8.83 -9.81 -6.21
N ILE A 35 -8.01 -9.46 -5.21
CA ILE A 35 -6.57 -9.33 -5.40
C ILE A 35 -5.84 -10.26 -4.45
N ALA A 36 -5.21 -11.29 -4.99
CA ALA A 36 -4.19 -12.06 -4.29
C ALA A 36 -2.88 -11.25 -4.18
N VAL A 37 -2.92 -10.07 -3.55
CA VAL A 37 -1.75 -9.48 -2.87
C VAL A 37 -1.78 -10.04 -1.44
N ALA A 38 -1.67 -11.37 -1.34
CA ALA A 38 -1.74 -12.06 -0.06
C ALA A 38 -0.47 -11.89 0.80
N GLY A 39 0.53 -11.14 0.32
CA GLY A 39 1.82 -10.96 1.00
C GLY A 39 2.10 -9.54 1.45
N ALA A 40 2.14 -8.57 0.53
CA ALA A 40 2.73 -7.26 0.80
C ALA A 40 1.78 -6.28 1.52
N ALA A 41 0.59 -6.03 0.98
CA ALA A 41 -0.37 -5.11 1.59
C ALA A 41 -0.93 -5.64 2.93
N GLY A 42 -1.15 -6.96 3.03
CA GLY A 42 -1.59 -7.60 4.28
C GLY A 42 -0.54 -7.53 5.40
N ALA A 43 0.75 -7.47 5.06
CA ALA A 43 1.82 -7.31 6.04
C ALA A 43 1.90 -5.87 6.59
N PHE A 44 1.54 -4.87 5.78
CA PHE A 44 1.47 -3.46 6.21
C PHE A 44 0.19 -3.10 6.97
N LEU A 45 -0.94 -3.73 6.61
CA LEU A 45 -2.27 -3.41 7.18
C LEU A 45 -2.58 -4.12 8.50
N LEU A 46 -1.71 -5.03 8.96
CA LEU A 46 -1.83 -5.66 10.27
C LEU A 46 -0.83 -4.98 11.22
N PRO A 47 -1.30 -4.10 12.13
CA PRO A 47 -0.45 -3.64 13.21
C PRO A 47 0.02 -4.87 13.99
N LYS A 48 1.33 -5.13 14.01
CA LYS A 48 1.94 -6.06 14.96
C LYS A 48 1.90 -5.45 16.36
N HIS A 49 0.71 -5.16 16.90
CA HIS A 49 0.59 -4.72 18.29
C HIS A 49 -0.05 -5.78 19.17
N ASN A 50 0.84 -6.36 19.98
CA ASN A 50 0.67 -7.19 21.16
C ASN A 50 0.17 -8.63 20.97
N THR A 51 1.12 -9.57 20.78
CA THR A 51 1.20 -10.74 21.67
C THR A 51 2.64 -11.24 21.80
N ALA A 52 3.09 -11.33 23.06
CA ALA A 52 4.12 -12.22 23.61
C ALA A 52 5.50 -12.30 22.92
N HIS A 53 6.52 -11.84 23.65
CA HIS A 53 7.85 -12.46 23.59
C HIS A 53 7.71 -13.97 23.74
N ALA A 54 7.88 -14.72 22.66
CA ALA A 54 8.11 -16.15 22.68
C ALA A 54 9.13 -16.52 21.60
N SER A 55 10.35 -16.80 22.07
CA SER A 55 11.51 -17.41 21.41
C SER A 55 12.01 -16.75 20.11
N GLY A 56 13.07 -15.92 20.22
CA GLY A 56 13.96 -15.55 19.12
C GLY A 56 13.64 -14.25 18.36
N GLY A 57 12.97 -13.29 19.01
CA GLY A 57 12.43 -12.09 18.35
C GLY A 57 13.45 -11.27 17.57
N GLU A 58 13.11 -11.02 16.30
CA GLU A 58 13.75 -10.05 15.40
C GLU A 58 13.94 -8.70 16.12
N GLY A 59 15.15 -8.16 16.06
CA GLY A 59 15.45 -6.84 16.62
C GLY A 59 14.78 -5.71 15.83
N PRO A 60 14.84 -4.45 16.32
CA PRO A 60 14.38 -3.29 15.57
C PRO A 60 15.01 -3.20 14.16
N GLU A 61 16.28 -3.57 14.02
CA GLU A 61 16.97 -3.59 12.72
C GLU A 61 16.37 -4.62 11.76
N ASP A 62 16.10 -5.84 12.23
CA ASP A 62 15.45 -6.89 11.43
C ASP A 62 14.03 -6.46 10.99
N SER A 63 13.32 -5.75 11.87
CA SER A 63 12.00 -5.19 11.58
C SER A 63 12.05 -4.09 10.51
N ILE A 64 13.04 -3.20 10.58
CA ILE A 64 13.27 -2.15 9.57
C ILE A 64 13.59 -2.78 8.21
N VAL A 65 14.53 -3.73 8.16
CA VAL A 65 14.89 -4.44 6.92
C VAL A 65 13.69 -5.18 6.34
N SER A 66 12.84 -5.76 7.19
CA SER A 66 11.60 -6.41 6.75
C SER A 66 10.64 -5.40 6.11
N ILE A 67 10.41 -4.25 6.74
CA ILE A 67 9.57 -3.17 6.18
C ILE A 67 10.12 -2.71 4.82
N LEU A 68 11.42 -2.45 4.74
CA LEU A 68 12.09 -2.04 3.50
C LEU A 68 11.99 -3.11 2.40
N SER A 69 12.08 -4.38 2.76
CA SER A 69 11.96 -5.50 1.81
C SER A 69 10.54 -5.68 1.29
N ILE A 70 9.52 -5.49 2.13
CA ILE A 70 8.12 -5.51 1.71
C ILE A 70 7.83 -4.31 0.80
N ALA A 71 8.29 -3.10 1.16
CA ALA A 71 8.17 -1.92 0.31
C ALA A 71 8.87 -2.14 -1.04
N ALA A 72 10.12 -2.64 -1.06
CA ALA A 72 10.84 -2.91 -2.31
C ALA A 72 10.13 -3.95 -3.19
N THR A 73 9.39 -4.88 -2.59
CA THR A 73 8.54 -5.83 -3.33
C THR A 73 7.30 -5.16 -3.92
N ALA A 74 6.73 -4.17 -3.23
CA ALA A 74 5.63 -3.36 -3.75
C ALA A 74 6.09 -2.50 -4.94
N GLU A 75 7.26 -1.87 -4.84
CA GLU A 75 7.83 -1.11 -5.95
C GLU A 75 8.19 -1.99 -7.16
N GLU A 76 8.73 -3.19 -6.92
CA GLU A 76 8.98 -4.16 -8.00
C GLU A 76 7.66 -4.58 -8.70
N LEU A 77 6.55 -4.69 -7.94
CA LEU A 77 5.23 -4.92 -8.50
C LEU A 77 4.75 -3.72 -9.34
N ALA A 78 4.95 -2.50 -8.87
CA ALA A 78 4.61 -1.28 -9.60
C ALA A 78 5.41 -1.16 -10.91
N VAL A 79 6.73 -1.32 -10.84
CA VAL A 79 7.63 -1.37 -12.02
C VAL A 79 7.14 -2.42 -13.02
N THR A 80 6.81 -3.62 -12.54
CA THR A 80 6.26 -4.70 -13.40
C THR A 80 4.96 -4.27 -14.07
N PHE A 81 3.99 -3.76 -13.29
CA PHE A 81 2.68 -3.35 -13.78
C PHE A 81 2.79 -2.24 -14.83
N TYR A 82 3.51 -1.16 -14.55
CA TYR A 82 3.70 -0.05 -15.48
C TYR A 82 4.47 -0.49 -16.74
N THR A 83 5.48 -1.35 -16.61
CA THR A 83 6.21 -1.91 -17.77
C THR A 83 5.26 -2.67 -18.70
N HIS A 84 4.37 -3.51 -18.15
CA HIS A 84 3.35 -4.21 -18.94
C HIS A 84 2.32 -3.25 -19.56
N GLY A 85 1.93 -2.20 -18.85
CA GLY A 85 1.07 -1.13 -19.36
C GLY A 85 1.68 -0.40 -20.56
N ILE A 86 2.95 0.00 -20.46
CA ILE A 86 3.70 0.65 -21.56
C ILE A 86 3.82 -0.30 -22.76
N ALA A 87 4.18 -1.56 -22.53
CA ALA A 87 4.33 -2.55 -23.59
C ALA A 87 3.02 -2.80 -24.36
N ASN A 88 1.87 -2.60 -23.70
CA ASN A 88 0.54 -2.76 -24.29
C ASN A 88 -0.20 -1.43 -24.50
N ALA A 89 0.50 -0.29 -24.46
CA ALA A 89 -0.13 1.02 -24.53
C ALA A 89 -1.05 1.19 -25.75
N GLY A 90 -0.67 0.62 -26.89
CA GLY A 90 -1.50 0.60 -28.10
C GLY A 90 -2.84 -0.13 -27.92
N LYS A 91 -2.86 -1.28 -27.23
CA LYS A 91 -4.10 -2.02 -26.92
C LYS A 91 -4.97 -1.25 -25.91
N LEU A 92 -4.31 -0.59 -24.96
CA LEU A 92 -4.95 0.23 -23.94
C LEU A 92 -5.44 1.59 -24.46
N GLY A 93 -5.12 1.95 -25.72
CA GLY A 93 -5.44 3.26 -26.29
C GLY A 93 -4.67 4.42 -25.65
N ILE A 94 -3.56 4.14 -24.96
CA ILE A 94 -2.74 5.13 -24.26
C ILE A 94 -1.66 5.66 -25.20
N SER A 95 -1.59 6.98 -25.34
CA SER A 95 -0.65 7.65 -26.24
C SER A 95 -0.38 9.09 -25.82
N GLY A 96 0.60 9.74 -26.47
CA GLY A 96 0.97 11.14 -26.21
C GLY A 96 1.37 11.35 -24.74
N ALA A 97 0.91 12.46 -24.15
CA ALA A 97 1.25 12.83 -22.78
C ALA A 97 0.90 11.76 -21.73
N ASN A 98 -0.14 10.93 -21.96
CA ASN A 98 -0.49 9.85 -21.03
C ASN A 98 0.52 8.69 -21.11
N LEU A 99 1.09 8.44 -22.29
CA LEU A 99 2.17 7.46 -22.42
C LEU A 99 3.48 8.00 -21.83
N ASP A 100 3.79 9.27 -22.08
CA ASP A 100 4.95 9.94 -21.47
C ASP A 100 4.85 9.90 -19.93
N TYR A 101 3.64 10.08 -19.40
CA TYR A 101 3.35 9.93 -17.98
C TYR A 101 3.61 8.50 -17.47
N LEU A 102 3.09 7.45 -18.13
CA LEU A 102 3.37 6.07 -17.70
C LEU A 102 4.87 5.74 -17.72
N ILE A 103 5.60 6.28 -18.69
CA ILE A 103 7.06 6.14 -18.79
C ILE A 103 7.74 6.86 -17.62
N ALA A 104 7.29 8.06 -17.26
CA ALA A 104 7.80 8.76 -16.08
C ALA A 104 7.49 8.00 -14.78
N ALA A 105 6.26 7.50 -14.63
CA ALA A 105 5.84 6.71 -13.47
C ALA A 105 6.72 5.48 -13.29
N VAL A 106 6.93 4.65 -14.33
CA VAL A 106 7.79 3.45 -14.19
C VAL A 106 9.23 3.77 -13.81
N ILE A 107 9.76 4.93 -14.24
CA ILE A 107 11.10 5.39 -13.86
C ILE A 107 11.11 5.78 -12.38
N GLU A 108 10.09 6.47 -11.90
CA GLU A 108 9.96 6.86 -10.50
C GLU A 108 9.86 5.62 -9.58
N GLU A 109 9.07 4.62 -9.95
CA GLU A 109 8.99 3.37 -9.17
C GLU A 109 10.32 2.61 -9.14
N GLN A 110 11.11 2.66 -10.22
CA GLN A 110 12.45 2.09 -10.22
C GLN A 110 13.37 2.84 -9.25
N ILE A 111 13.24 4.17 -9.16
CA ILE A 111 13.99 5.00 -8.20
C ILE A 111 13.58 4.66 -6.76
N HIS A 112 12.28 4.55 -6.48
CA HIS A 112 11.76 4.11 -5.17
C HIS A 112 12.35 2.75 -4.78
N ARG A 113 12.22 1.77 -5.66
CA ARG A 113 12.74 0.41 -5.49
C ARG A 113 14.24 0.40 -5.21
N ASP A 114 15.03 1.11 -6.02
CA ASP A 114 16.48 1.13 -5.89
C ASP A 114 16.93 1.84 -4.60
N PHE A 115 16.22 2.89 -4.19
CA PHE A 115 16.42 3.50 -2.89
C PHE A 115 16.20 2.50 -1.76
N LEU A 116 15.07 1.78 -1.75
CA LEU A 116 14.73 0.82 -0.70
C LEU A 116 15.74 -0.33 -0.63
N VAL A 117 16.21 -0.81 -1.79
CA VAL A 117 17.27 -1.81 -1.87
C VAL A 117 18.58 -1.26 -1.31
N SER A 118 18.95 -0.03 -1.66
CA SER A 118 20.15 0.61 -1.13
C SER A 118 20.10 0.85 0.39
N ALA A 119 18.88 1.03 0.93
CA ALA A 119 18.63 1.18 2.36
C ALA A 119 18.66 -0.15 3.14
N GLY A 120 18.89 -1.28 2.46
CA GLY A 120 19.02 -2.62 3.06
C GLY A 120 17.81 -3.54 2.81
N GLY A 121 16.79 -3.07 2.11
CA GLY A 121 15.68 -3.90 1.66
C GLY A 121 16.09 -4.87 0.56
N LYS A 122 15.29 -5.91 0.36
CA LYS A 122 15.40 -6.81 -0.79
C LYS A 122 14.01 -7.25 -1.26
N PRO A 123 13.66 -7.09 -2.54
CA PRO A 123 12.43 -7.66 -3.08
C PRO A 123 12.34 -9.16 -2.75
N LEU A 124 11.22 -9.57 -2.20
CA LEU A 124 10.97 -10.95 -1.77
C LEU A 124 10.60 -11.85 -2.96
N THR A 125 10.17 -11.24 -4.07
CA THR A 125 9.92 -11.86 -5.36
C THR A 125 10.14 -10.83 -6.46
N GLY A 126 10.42 -11.29 -7.68
CA GLY A 126 10.45 -10.49 -8.91
C GLY A 126 9.45 -10.99 -9.95
N THR A 127 8.46 -11.77 -9.52
CA THR A 127 7.44 -12.34 -10.40
C THR A 127 6.08 -12.18 -9.77
N PHE A 128 5.15 -11.66 -10.56
CA PHE A 128 3.81 -11.29 -10.13
C PHE A 128 2.76 -11.86 -11.09
N SER A 129 1.52 -11.93 -10.63
CA SER A 129 0.37 -12.31 -11.44
C SER A 129 -0.77 -11.37 -11.13
N PHE A 130 -1.52 -11.00 -12.16
CA PHE A 130 -2.67 -10.09 -12.04
C PHE A 130 -3.97 -10.89 -12.03
N PRO A 131 -5.00 -10.48 -11.25
CA PRO A 131 -6.25 -11.25 -11.13
C PRO A 131 -7.00 -11.49 -12.45
N LYS A 132 -6.77 -10.63 -13.45
CA LYS A 132 -7.33 -10.77 -14.80
C LYS A 132 -6.29 -11.22 -15.84
N GLY A 133 -5.09 -11.59 -15.40
CA GLY A 133 -4.01 -12.03 -16.30
C GLY A 133 -3.71 -10.99 -17.38
N ASP A 134 -3.62 -11.44 -18.63
CA ASP A 134 -3.36 -10.57 -19.78
C ASP A 134 -4.47 -9.54 -20.00
N ASP A 135 -5.74 -9.85 -19.66
CA ASP A 135 -6.86 -8.91 -19.82
C ASP A 135 -6.65 -7.62 -19.02
N THR A 136 -5.84 -7.65 -17.95
CA THR A 136 -5.42 -6.44 -17.21
C THR A 136 -4.75 -5.41 -18.13
N PHE A 137 -4.05 -5.86 -19.17
CA PHE A 137 -3.27 -5.02 -20.09
C PHE A 137 -3.87 -4.92 -21.49
N GLU A 138 -5.04 -5.50 -21.74
CA GLU A 138 -5.75 -5.41 -23.02
C GLU A 138 -6.99 -4.51 -22.95
N SER A 139 -7.52 -4.27 -21.75
CA SER A 139 -8.69 -3.43 -21.50
C SER A 139 -8.31 -2.21 -20.67
N GLN A 140 -8.46 -1.01 -21.23
CA GLN A 140 -8.18 0.23 -20.51
C GLN A 140 -8.95 0.30 -19.19
N GLY A 141 -10.24 -0.04 -19.16
CA GLY A 141 -11.02 -0.01 -17.92
C GLY A 141 -10.48 -0.97 -16.85
N THR A 142 -9.99 -2.15 -17.25
CA THR A 142 -9.41 -3.12 -16.32
C THR A 142 -8.02 -2.69 -15.84
N PHE A 143 -7.21 -2.12 -16.73
CA PHE A 143 -5.91 -1.53 -16.40
C PHE A 143 -6.05 -0.43 -15.34
N ILE A 144 -6.88 0.59 -15.60
CA ILE A 144 -7.10 1.72 -14.69
C ILE A 144 -7.68 1.23 -13.36
N ALA A 145 -8.66 0.31 -13.38
CA ALA A 145 -9.21 -0.24 -12.14
C ALA A 145 -8.17 -1.02 -11.32
N THR A 146 -7.20 -1.68 -11.98
CA THR A 146 -6.11 -2.38 -11.29
C THR A 146 -5.10 -1.38 -10.73
N LEU A 147 -4.73 -0.36 -11.51
CA LEU A 147 -3.87 0.76 -11.08
C LEU A 147 -4.43 1.38 -9.79
N GLN A 148 -5.70 1.81 -9.79
CA GLN A 148 -6.31 2.45 -8.63
C GLN A 148 -6.31 1.58 -7.36
N GLN A 149 -6.41 0.26 -7.50
CA GLN A 149 -6.34 -0.66 -6.37
C GLN A 149 -4.91 -0.85 -5.86
N LEU A 150 -3.92 -0.89 -6.77
CA LEU A 150 -2.51 -0.99 -6.41
C LEU A 150 -2.06 0.29 -5.69
N GLU A 151 -2.34 1.45 -6.26
CA GLU A 151 -1.94 2.74 -5.68
C GLU A 151 -2.59 2.98 -4.31
N GLU A 152 -3.87 2.61 -4.14
CA GLU A 152 -4.51 2.68 -2.83
C GLU A 152 -3.83 1.77 -1.80
N ALA A 153 -3.39 0.59 -2.22
CA ALA A 153 -2.63 -0.32 -1.36
C ALA A 153 -1.22 0.21 -1.05
N PHE A 154 -0.54 0.85 -2.01
CA PHE A 154 0.78 1.44 -1.83
C PHE A 154 0.74 2.65 -0.89
N ILE A 155 -0.21 3.57 -1.07
CA ILE A 155 -0.45 4.70 -0.17
C ILE A 155 -0.67 4.19 1.26
N ALA A 156 -1.52 3.18 1.44
CA ALA A 156 -1.80 2.62 2.76
C ALA A 156 -0.56 1.94 3.37
N ALA A 157 0.24 1.25 2.54
CA ALA A 157 1.49 0.62 2.96
C ALA A 157 2.52 1.66 3.43
N TYR A 158 2.74 2.72 2.66
CA TYR A 158 3.66 3.78 3.05
C TYR A 158 3.18 4.57 4.26
N LEU A 159 1.87 4.80 4.40
CA LEU A 159 1.33 5.40 5.62
C LEU A 159 1.64 4.56 6.87
N ALA A 160 1.55 3.23 6.76
CA ALA A 160 1.96 2.33 7.83
C ALA A 160 3.48 2.38 8.06
N ALA A 161 4.29 2.38 7.00
CA ALA A 161 5.75 2.50 7.08
C ALA A 161 6.20 3.78 7.79
N VAL A 162 5.55 4.92 7.50
CA VAL A 162 5.80 6.21 8.17
C VAL A 162 5.68 6.05 9.69
N SER A 163 4.61 5.39 10.14
CA SER A 163 4.35 5.16 11.56
C SER A 163 5.36 4.20 12.21
N GLU A 164 5.68 3.10 11.55
CA GLU A 164 6.65 2.11 12.05
C GLU A 164 8.06 2.71 12.13
N PHE A 165 8.54 3.37 11.08
CA PHE A 165 9.85 4.02 11.10
C PHE A 165 9.96 5.10 12.19
N ALA A 166 8.89 5.86 12.44
CA ALA A 166 8.87 6.81 13.54
C ALA A 166 9.00 6.10 14.91
N GLN A 167 8.29 4.99 15.11
CA GLN A 167 8.36 4.20 16.35
C GLN A 167 9.73 3.57 16.60
N TYR A 168 10.43 3.16 15.54
CA TYR A 168 11.80 2.64 15.61
C TYR A 168 12.88 3.73 15.67
N GLY A 169 12.52 5.01 15.80
CA GLY A 169 13.49 6.10 15.89
C GLY A 169 14.23 6.38 14.57
N GLN A 170 13.58 6.14 13.43
CA GLN A 170 14.10 6.34 12.07
C GLN A 170 13.40 7.52 11.38
N PRO A 171 13.59 8.77 11.84
CA PRO A 171 12.85 9.92 11.31
C PRO A 171 13.13 10.19 9.83
N ARG A 172 14.33 9.87 9.33
CA ARG A 172 14.66 10.06 7.91
C ARG A 172 13.94 9.06 7.02
N LEU A 173 13.86 7.78 7.42
CA LEU A 173 13.08 6.78 6.70
C LEU A 173 11.58 7.10 6.74
N SER A 174 11.08 7.58 7.89
CA SER A 174 9.71 8.05 8.02
C SER A 174 9.40 9.22 7.06
N GLN A 175 10.30 10.21 6.96
CA GLN A 175 10.15 11.31 5.99
C GLN A 175 10.14 10.82 4.54
N ILE A 176 11.05 9.91 4.17
CA ILE A 176 11.14 9.42 2.80
C ILE A 176 9.90 8.57 2.45
N ALA A 177 9.44 7.71 3.36
CA ALA A 177 8.19 6.97 3.17
C ALA A 177 6.99 7.91 2.92
N ALA A 178 6.93 9.05 3.61
CA ALA A 178 5.89 10.05 3.38
C ALA A 178 6.03 10.77 2.02
N GLN A 179 7.26 10.95 1.52
CA GLN A 179 7.49 11.51 0.18
C GLN A 179 7.01 10.54 -0.90
N ILE A 180 7.38 9.26 -0.80
CA ILE A 180 6.95 8.21 -1.73
C ILE A 180 5.42 8.10 -1.71
N MET A 181 4.79 8.05 -0.52
CA MET A 181 3.32 8.09 -0.40
C MET A 181 2.67 9.28 -1.14
N GLY A 182 3.34 10.43 -1.18
CA GLY A 182 2.87 11.60 -1.92
C GLY A 182 2.89 11.37 -3.43
N VAL A 183 3.92 10.71 -3.93
CA VAL A 183 4.04 10.29 -5.34
C VAL A 183 2.98 9.24 -5.69
N GLU A 184 2.75 8.24 -4.84
CA GLU A 184 1.68 7.25 -5.08
C GLU A 184 0.28 7.90 -5.17
N ALA A 185 0.06 8.98 -4.42
CA ALA A 185 -1.17 9.75 -4.54
C ALA A 185 -1.29 10.46 -5.90
N GLU A 186 -0.18 10.89 -6.51
CA GLU A 186 -0.13 11.45 -7.86
C GLU A 186 -0.35 10.36 -8.92
N HIS A 187 0.28 9.18 -8.77
CA HIS A 187 -0.01 7.98 -9.56
C HIS A 187 -1.49 7.67 -9.61
N ARG A 188 -2.14 7.63 -8.43
CA ARG A 188 -3.59 7.39 -8.34
C ARG A 188 -4.46 8.50 -8.94
N ALA A 189 -3.98 9.74 -8.97
CA ALA A 189 -4.75 10.88 -9.45
C ALA A 189 -4.70 11.02 -10.98
N LEU A 190 -3.57 10.66 -11.59
CA LEU A 190 -3.31 10.79 -13.02
C LEU A 190 -3.49 9.49 -13.80
N GLY A 191 -3.46 8.35 -13.11
CA GLY A 191 -3.61 7.00 -13.65
C GLY A 191 -5.03 6.52 -13.85
#